data_AF-A0A0K9PPA2-F1
#
_entry.id   AF-A0A0K9PPA2-F1
#
_cell.length_a   1.000
_cell.length_b   1.000
_cell.length_c   1.000
_cell.angle_alpha   90.00
_cell.angle_beta   90.00
_cell.angle_gamma   90.00
#
_symmetry.space_group_name_H-M   'P 1'
#
loop_
_entity.id
_entity.type
_entity.pdbx_description
1 polymer ?
#
loop_
_entity_poly.entity_id
_entity_poly.type
_entity_poly.pdbx_seq_one_letter_code
_entity_poly.pdbx_strand_id
1 'polypeptide(L)'
;MLDHSPRKDDLVHNIMIHQVGSGPLMTYLKSDGDIDLTVVTPSGKKIVNDVLLVLESEKEKGRNTQARSSADLVINDVQHIPAEVQLIKCMIQGTMIDISFEQLGGLKTLEFLQKADELIGREHLFKRSVLLLKGWCFYESRILGSAHGLISTYGLQIMVLFIFNLFNSSIKGPFSVMHLFLNYYDKFDWDNFGITLQGPFKIASLPNIALEKIPGDENEQVLFSDGFLQQYREGHDVINPAVRRNALYVIDPLRKNNNLCRGVNRGTLMRIRSALRFGSTTLNKILKTSTTTRLEAELEDFFKNTIQTMTKTASSVDS
;
A
#
# COMPACT_ATOMS: atom_id res chain seq x y z
N MET A 1 -55.58 23.10 -4.47
CA MET A 1 -54.89 22.02 -3.75
C MET A 1 -54.07 21.24 -4.76
N LEU A 2 -52.80 21.60 -4.92
CA LEU A 2 -51.84 20.78 -5.64
C LEU A 2 -50.90 20.25 -4.57
N ASP A 3 -51.03 18.96 -4.33
CA ASP A 3 -50.22 18.19 -3.40
C ASP A 3 -48.75 18.25 -3.85
N HIS A 4 -47.89 18.84 -3.02
CA HIS A 4 -46.43 18.85 -3.16
C HIS A 4 -45.81 17.85 -2.18
N SER A 5 -46.46 16.70 -2.01
CA SER A 5 -45.76 15.51 -1.54
C SER A 5 -44.72 15.10 -2.60
N PRO A 6 -43.42 15.01 -2.27
CA PRO A 6 -42.45 14.44 -3.18
C PRO A 6 -42.90 13.02 -3.53
N ARG A 7 -42.86 12.68 -4.82
CA ARG A 7 -43.18 11.33 -5.30
C ARG A 7 -42.25 10.34 -4.61
N LYS A 8 -42.80 9.20 -4.16
CA LYS A 8 -42.07 8.11 -3.49
C LYS A 8 -40.96 7.45 -4.33
N ASP A 9 -40.73 7.91 -5.56
CA ASP A 9 -39.83 7.30 -6.53
C ASP A 9 -38.48 8.06 -6.69
N ASP A 10 -38.23 9.14 -5.95
CA ASP A 10 -36.96 9.91 -5.99
C ASP A 10 -35.94 9.50 -4.92
N LEU A 11 -36.11 8.34 -4.26
CA LEU A 11 -35.06 7.77 -3.41
C LEU A 11 -34.02 7.05 -4.28
N VAL A 12 -33.30 7.80 -5.12
CA VAL A 12 -32.01 7.34 -5.64
C VAL A 12 -31.17 7.04 -4.42
N HIS A 13 -30.91 5.75 -4.20
CA HIS A 13 -30.00 5.31 -3.15
C HIS A 13 -28.69 6.09 -3.32
N ASN A 14 -28.31 6.93 -2.36
CA ASN A 14 -27.05 7.66 -2.40
C ASN A 14 -25.88 6.67 -2.30
N ILE A 15 -25.54 5.97 -3.38
CA ILE A 15 -24.40 5.07 -3.43
C ILE A 15 -23.18 5.92 -3.73
N MET A 16 -22.19 5.89 -2.83
CA MET A 16 -20.91 6.57 -3.04
C MET A 16 -19.86 5.53 -3.40
N ILE A 17 -19.07 5.83 -4.43
CA ILE A 17 -17.96 5.00 -4.89
C ILE A 17 -16.69 5.81 -4.70
N HIS A 18 -15.74 5.25 -3.96
CA HIS A 18 -14.46 5.89 -3.73
C HIS A 18 -13.32 4.97 -4.18
N GLN A 19 -12.33 5.54 -4.87
CA GLN A 19 -11.06 4.87 -5.06
C GLN A 19 -10.25 4.93 -3.76
N VAL A 20 -9.57 3.84 -3.43
CA VAL A 20 -8.63 3.75 -2.30
C VAL A 20 -7.30 3.16 -2.78
N GLY A 21 -6.32 3.04 -1.88
CA GLY A 21 -5.05 2.40 -2.21
C GLY A 21 -4.11 3.24 -3.07
N SER A 22 -3.33 2.58 -3.94
CA SER A 22 -2.19 3.18 -4.63
C SER A 22 -2.58 4.18 -5.72
N GLY A 23 -3.73 3.99 -6.36
CA GLY A 23 -4.25 4.85 -7.44
C GLY A 23 -4.43 6.31 -7.01
N PRO A 24 -5.36 6.60 -6.08
CA PRO A 24 -5.61 7.97 -5.62
C PRO A 24 -4.44 8.58 -4.82
N LEU A 25 -3.54 7.76 -4.27
CA LEU A 25 -2.30 8.26 -3.66
C LEU A 25 -1.20 8.59 -4.68
N MET A 26 -1.37 8.22 -5.95
CA MET A 26 -0.37 8.34 -7.03
C MET A 26 0.92 7.56 -6.74
N THR A 27 0.81 6.40 -6.11
CA THR A 27 1.94 5.49 -5.81
C THR A 27 1.76 4.10 -6.43
N TYR A 28 1.03 4.00 -7.54
CA TYR A 28 0.83 2.75 -8.28
C TYR A 28 2.01 2.48 -9.23
N LEU A 29 2.30 1.19 -9.47
CA LEU A 29 3.23 0.80 -10.53
C LEU A 29 2.42 0.40 -11.76
N LYS A 30 2.95 0.63 -12.96
CA LYS A 30 2.23 0.33 -14.20
C LYS A 30 1.82 -1.14 -14.36
N SER A 31 2.59 -2.06 -13.78
CA SER A 31 2.26 -3.51 -13.78
C SER A 31 1.52 -3.98 -12.53
N ASP A 32 1.28 -3.10 -11.56
CA ASP A 32 0.56 -3.35 -10.30
C ASP A 32 -0.84 -2.72 -10.42
N GLY A 33 -1.45 -2.90 -11.59
CA GLY A 33 -2.62 -2.15 -12.08
C GLY A 33 -3.95 -2.64 -11.52
N ASP A 34 -4.02 -2.92 -10.22
CA ASP A 34 -5.29 -3.07 -9.54
C ASP A 34 -5.90 -1.70 -9.20
N ILE A 35 -7.22 -1.60 -9.35
CA ILE A 35 -8.02 -0.47 -8.88
C ILE A 35 -8.84 -0.94 -7.70
N ASP A 36 -8.50 -0.45 -6.52
CA ASP A 36 -9.28 -0.67 -5.31
C ASP A 36 -10.43 0.34 -5.24
N LEU A 37 -11.65 -0.16 -5.15
CA LEU A 37 -12.86 0.61 -4.91
C LEU A 37 -13.47 0.22 -3.56
N THR A 38 -14.04 1.20 -2.87
CA THR A 38 -15.02 0.96 -1.81
C THR A 38 -16.34 1.59 -2.18
N VAL A 39 -17.40 0.80 -2.07
CA VAL A 39 -18.77 1.25 -2.22
C VAL A 39 -19.36 1.48 -0.84
N VAL A 40 -19.92 2.67 -0.62
CA VAL A 40 -20.51 3.10 0.65
C VAL A 40 -21.97 3.45 0.41
N THR A 41 -22.84 2.90 1.24
CA THR A 41 -24.28 3.15 1.24
C THR A 41 -24.66 3.83 2.56
N PRO A 42 -24.91 5.16 2.58
CA PRO A 42 -25.32 5.88 3.79
C PRO A 42 -26.60 5.32 4.41
N SER A 43 -27.45 4.67 3.62
CA SER A 43 -28.66 3.97 4.09
C SER A 43 -28.37 2.61 4.76
N GLY A 44 -27.12 2.12 4.72
CA GLY A 44 -26.73 0.79 5.19
C GLY A 44 -27.26 -0.36 4.32
N LYS A 45 -27.77 -0.06 3.11
CA LYS A 45 -28.34 -1.06 2.21
C LYS A 45 -27.23 -1.95 1.65
N LYS A 46 -27.32 -3.26 1.88
CA LYS A 46 -26.41 -4.24 1.27
C LYS A 46 -26.72 -4.38 -0.22
N ILE A 47 -25.85 -3.86 -1.07
CA ILE A 47 -25.98 -3.86 -2.54
C ILE A 47 -25.00 -4.79 -3.25
N VAL A 48 -24.29 -5.65 -2.51
CA VAL A 48 -23.29 -6.58 -3.07
C VAL A 48 -23.88 -7.43 -4.20
N ASN A 49 -25.06 -8.01 -3.96
CA ASN A 49 -25.76 -8.82 -4.97
C ASN A 49 -26.23 -7.99 -6.17
N ASP A 50 -26.70 -6.76 -5.93
CA ASP A 50 -27.11 -5.85 -7.00
C ASP A 50 -25.92 -5.52 -7.93
N VAL A 51 -24.76 -5.20 -7.36
CA VAL A 51 -23.52 -4.95 -8.11
C VAL A 51 -23.05 -6.19 -8.86
N LEU A 52 -23.10 -7.36 -8.22
CA LEU A 52 -22.71 -8.63 -8.86
C LEU A 52 -23.60 -8.94 -10.07
N LEU A 53 -24.92 -8.75 -9.95
CA LEU A 53 -25.88 -8.95 -11.04
C LEU A 53 -25.61 -8.02 -12.22
N VAL A 54 -25.30 -6.74 -11.95
CA VAL A 54 -24.94 -5.77 -13.00
C VAL A 54 -23.67 -6.20 -13.72
N LEU A 55 -22.60 -6.56 -12.99
CA LEU A 55 -21.33 -6.98 -13.58
C LEU A 55 -21.45 -8.24 -14.44
N GLU A 56 -22.20 -9.25 -13.99
CA GLU A 56 -22.44 -10.47 -14.77
C GLU A 56 -23.31 -10.18 -16.00
N SER A 57 -24.33 -9.32 -15.89
CA SER A 57 -25.14 -8.89 -17.02
C SER A 57 -24.29 -8.18 -18.10
N GLU A 58 -23.43 -7.24 -17.71
CA GLU A 58 -22.55 -6.53 -18.65
C GLU A 58 -21.51 -7.46 -19.28
N LYS A 59 -20.96 -8.42 -18.52
CA LYS A 59 -20.08 -9.47 -19.04
C LYS A 59 -20.78 -10.34 -20.10
N GLU A 60 -22.04 -10.74 -19.89
CA GLU A 60 -22.79 -11.53 -20.87
C GLU A 60 -23.17 -10.71 -22.12
N LYS A 61 -23.55 -9.44 -21.97
CA LYS A 61 -23.75 -8.54 -23.13
C LYS A 61 -22.48 -8.44 -23.97
N GLY A 62 -21.33 -8.30 -23.30
CA GLY A 62 -20.04 -8.26 -23.94
C GLY A 62 -19.71 -9.53 -24.73
N ARG A 63 -20.24 -10.71 -24.40
CA ARG A 63 -19.98 -11.95 -25.16
C ARG A 63 -20.76 -12.06 -26.48
N ASN A 64 -21.88 -11.36 -26.60
CA ASN A 64 -22.68 -11.33 -27.83
C ASN A 64 -22.05 -10.38 -28.86
N THR A 65 -21.22 -10.94 -29.75
CA THR A 65 -20.47 -10.24 -30.80
C THR A 65 -21.33 -9.53 -31.85
N GLN A 66 -22.62 -9.82 -31.96
CA GLN A 66 -23.52 -9.22 -32.96
C GLN A 66 -23.99 -7.80 -32.60
N ALA A 67 -23.72 -7.31 -31.39
CA ALA A 67 -24.17 -6.00 -30.92
C ALA A 67 -23.03 -5.10 -30.40
N ARG A 68 -21.76 -5.49 -30.62
CA ARG A 68 -20.63 -4.75 -30.04
C ARG A 68 -20.42 -3.40 -30.70
N SER A 69 -20.64 -2.33 -29.96
CA SER A 69 -20.14 -1.01 -30.30
C SER A 69 -18.65 -0.90 -29.89
N SER A 70 -17.88 -0.01 -30.52
CA SER A 70 -16.49 0.24 -30.12
C SER A 70 -16.35 0.88 -28.73
N ALA A 71 -17.47 1.21 -28.06
CA ALA A 71 -17.51 1.83 -26.74
C ALA A 71 -17.89 0.84 -25.61
N ASP A 72 -18.11 -0.45 -25.92
CA ASP A 72 -18.59 -1.41 -24.94
C ASP A 72 -17.48 -1.83 -23.96
N LEU A 73 -17.80 -1.80 -22.65
CA LEU A 73 -16.89 -2.21 -21.59
C LEU A 73 -16.69 -3.73 -21.63
N VAL A 74 -15.44 -4.17 -21.83
CA VAL A 74 -15.09 -5.60 -21.74
C VAL A 74 -14.89 -5.97 -20.28
N ILE A 75 -15.85 -6.70 -19.71
CA ILE A 75 -15.80 -7.22 -18.34
C ILE A 75 -15.57 -8.73 -18.37
N ASN A 76 -14.56 -9.20 -17.64
CA ASN A 76 -14.22 -10.61 -17.48
C ASN A 76 -13.98 -10.95 -16.01
N ASP A 77 -13.85 -12.25 -15.70
CA ASP A 77 -13.37 -12.77 -14.41
C ASP A 77 -14.06 -12.20 -13.16
N VAL A 78 -15.36 -11.98 -13.25
CA VAL A 78 -16.19 -11.57 -12.10
C VAL A 78 -16.19 -12.70 -11.06
N GLN A 79 -15.74 -12.39 -9.85
CA GLN A 79 -15.66 -13.30 -8.72
C GLN A 79 -16.14 -12.61 -7.45
N HIS A 80 -17.09 -13.22 -6.75
CA HIS A 80 -17.48 -12.81 -5.41
C HIS A 80 -16.71 -13.62 -4.36
N ILE A 81 -16.08 -12.92 -3.41
CA ILE A 81 -15.34 -13.50 -2.29
C ILE A 81 -16.13 -13.22 -1.00
N PRO A 82 -16.84 -14.23 -0.46
CA PRO A 82 -17.60 -14.07 0.78
C PRO A 82 -16.66 -14.18 1.98
N ALA A 83 -16.11 -13.04 2.40
CA ALA A 83 -15.30 -12.92 3.62
C ALA A 83 -15.95 -11.95 4.63
N GLU A 84 -15.31 -11.73 5.77
CA GLU A 84 -15.70 -10.72 6.77
C GLU A 84 -15.90 -9.34 6.13
N VAL A 85 -15.05 -9.02 5.15
CA VAL A 85 -15.25 -7.94 4.18
C VAL A 85 -15.74 -8.55 2.88
N GLN A 86 -16.93 -8.14 2.42
CA GLN A 86 -17.44 -8.53 1.11
C GLN A 86 -16.58 -7.90 0.02
N LEU A 87 -16.09 -8.71 -0.90
CA LEU A 87 -15.23 -8.27 -2.01
C LEU A 87 -15.73 -8.88 -3.32
N ILE A 88 -15.85 -8.06 -4.36
CA ILE A 88 -16.04 -8.51 -5.74
C ILE A 88 -14.76 -8.15 -6.49
N LYS A 89 -14.15 -9.15 -7.12
CA LYS A 89 -13.04 -8.96 -8.07
C LYS A 89 -13.59 -9.07 -9.48
N CYS A 90 -13.13 -8.22 -10.38
CA CYS A 90 -13.40 -8.35 -11.81
C CYS A 90 -12.27 -7.77 -12.64
N MET A 91 -12.25 -8.09 -13.93
CA MET A 91 -11.33 -7.48 -14.88
C MET A 91 -12.12 -6.62 -15.86
N ILE A 92 -11.83 -5.32 -15.90
CA ILE A 92 -12.46 -4.38 -16.83
C ILE A 92 -11.38 -3.83 -17.76
N GLN A 93 -11.50 -4.05 -19.06
CA GLN A 93 -10.53 -3.60 -20.07
C GLN A 93 -9.08 -4.02 -19.75
N GLY A 94 -8.89 -5.24 -19.24
CA GLY A 94 -7.58 -5.75 -18.84
C GLY A 94 -7.03 -5.22 -17.52
N THR A 95 -7.79 -4.37 -16.81
CA THR A 95 -7.43 -3.83 -15.49
C THR A 95 -8.16 -4.62 -14.41
N MET A 96 -7.45 -5.06 -13.38
CA MET A 96 -8.05 -5.74 -12.23
C MET A 96 -8.76 -4.71 -11.35
N ILE A 97 -9.99 -4.99 -10.93
CA ILE A 97 -10.75 -4.12 -10.03
C ILE A 97 -11.19 -4.92 -8.82
N ASP A 98 -10.81 -4.41 -7.64
CA ASP A 98 -11.18 -4.95 -6.34
C ASP A 98 -12.26 -4.05 -5.72
N ILE A 99 -13.51 -4.50 -5.71
CA ILE A 99 -14.66 -3.75 -5.20
C ILE A 99 -15.03 -4.25 -3.82
N SER A 100 -14.65 -3.48 -2.81
CA SER A 100 -15.03 -3.71 -1.42
C SER A 100 -16.27 -2.91 -1.03
N PHE A 101 -16.93 -3.30 0.06
CA PHE A 101 -18.14 -2.65 0.55
C PHE A 101 -17.96 -2.18 1.99
N GLU A 102 -18.41 -0.95 2.26
CA GLU A 102 -18.36 -0.30 3.58
C GLU A 102 -16.95 -0.25 4.20
N GLN A 103 -15.89 -0.19 3.37
CA GLN A 103 -14.50 -0.15 3.81
C GLN A 103 -13.98 1.28 4.01
N LEU A 104 -14.51 1.96 5.03
CA LEU A 104 -14.08 3.31 5.39
C LEU A 104 -12.61 3.40 5.83
N GLY A 105 -12.04 2.28 6.30
CA GLY A 105 -10.62 2.22 6.68
C GLY A 105 -9.67 2.56 5.54
N GLY A 106 -9.99 2.16 4.31
CA GLY A 106 -9.18 2.49 3.13
C GLY A 106 -9.11 4.00 2.88
N LEU A 107 -10.21 4.71 3.15
CA LEU A 107 -10.29 6.18 3.01
C LEU A 107 -9.47 6.89 4.07
N LYS A 108 -9.56 6.45 5.33
CA LYS A 108 -8.76 7.00 6.44
C LYS A 108 -7.27 6.78 6.22
N THR A 109 -6.88 5.60 5.75
CA THR A 109 -5.49 5.32 5.37
C THR A 109 -5.02 6.23 4.25
N LEU A 110 -5.83 6.43 3.21
CA LEU A 110 -5.51 7.34 2.10
C LEU A 110 -5.32 8.78 2.60
N GLU A 111 -6.26 9.29 3.40
CA GLU A 111 -6.19 10.63 3.97
C GLU A 111 -4.93 10.79 4.84
N PHE A 112 -4.66 9.83 5.73
CA PHE A 112 -3.47 9.83 6.57
C PHE A 112 -2.18 9.90 5.75
N LEU A 113 -2.06 9.08 4.70
CA LEU A 113 -0.86 9.06 3.85
C LEU A 113 -0.71 10.35 3.03
N GLN A 114 -1.82 10.95 2.58
CA GLN A 114 -1.79 12.27 1.94
C GLN A 114 -1.30 13.35 2.90
N LYS A 115 -1.78 13.34 4.15
CA LYS A 115 -1.40 14.31 5.18
C LYS A 115 0.03 14.12 5.65
N ALA A 116 0.52 12.87 5.72
CA ALA A 116 1.92 12.57 5.99
C ALA A 116 2.84 13.06 4.86
N ASP A 117 2.44 12.90 3.60
CA ASP A 117 3.15 13.43 2.43
C ASP A 117 3.21 14.96 2.42
N GLU A 118 2.09 15.63 2.71
CA GLU A 118 2.03 17.09 2.87
C GLU A 118 2.97 17.58 3.98
N LEU A 119 2.96 16.90 5.14
CA LEU A 119 3.83 17.23 6.27
C LEU A 119 5.32 17.05 5.94
N ILE A 120 5.67 15.97 5.22
CA ILE A 120 7.04 15.73 4.73
C ILE A 120 7.48 16.78 3.70
N GLY A 121 6.54 17.25 2.89
CA GLY A 121 6.74 18.26 1.86
C GLY A 121 7.77 17.86 0.81
N ARG A 122 8.58 18.83 0.36
CA ARG A 122 9.67 18.65 -0.61
C ARG A 122 9.20 17.98 -1.92
N GLU A 123 8.12 18.52 -2.48
CA GLU A 123 7.53 18.06 -3.75
C GLU A 123 7.17 16.57 -3.71
N HIS A 124 6.26 16.20 -2.80
CA HIS A 124 5.78 14.83 -2.62
C HIS A 124 6.91 13.82 -2.43
N LEU A 125 7.92 14.19 -1.62
CA LEU A 125 9.13 13.39 -1.44
C LEU A 125 8.81 12.00 -0.90
N PHE A 126 7.80 11.88 -0.03
CA PHE A 126 7.33 10.59 0.46
C PHE A 126 6.82 9.70 -0.68
N LYS A 127 5.86 10.18 -1.48
CA LYS A 127 5.30 9.40 -2.61
C LYS A 127 6.36 9.00 -3.63
N ARG A 128 7.27 9.91 -3.98
CA ARG A 128 8.40 9.63 -4.89
C ARG A 128 9.34 8.55 -4.33
N SER A 129 9.60 8.59 -3.01
CA SER A 129 10.40 7.57 -2.32
C SER A 129 9.69 6.22 -2.27
N VAL A 130 8.37 6.23 -2.01
CA VAL A 130 7.53 5.03 -2.07
C VAL A 130 7.57 4.42 -3.46
N LEU A 131 7.42 5.20 -4.54
CA LEU A 131 7.50 4.69 -5.91
C LEU A 131 8.84 4.01 -6.21
N LEU A 132 9.96 4.63 -5.83
CA LEU A 132 11.30 4.05 -6.01
C LEU A 132 11.46 2.72 -5.25
N LEU A 133 11.13 2.72 -3.96
CA LEU A 133 11.23 1.53 -3.12
C LEU A 133 10.23 0.46 -3.50
N LYS A 134 9.02 0.83 -3.91
CA LYS A 134 7.99 -0.08 -4.42
C LYS A 134 8.48 -0.76 -5.70
N GLY A 135 9.05 -0.01 -6.64
CA GLY A 135 9.68 -0.55 -7.85
C GLY A 135 10.78 -1.56 -7.52
N TRP A 136 11.71 -1.22 -6.64
CA TRP A 136 12.77 -2.14 -6.22
C TRP A 136 12.24 -3.38 -5.48
N CYS A 137 11.28 -3.19 -4.55
CA CYS A 137 10.68 -4.27 -3.78
C CYS A 137 9.88 -5.24 -4.67
N PHE A 138 9.21 -4.71 -5.69
CA PHE A 138 8.34 -5.47 -6.58
C PHE A 138 9.11 -6.13 -7.73
N TYR A 139 9.92 -5.37 -8.48
CA TYR A 139 10.61 -5.88 -9.66
C TYR A 139 11.91 -6.60 -9.35
N GLU A 140 12.77 -6.01 -8.51
CA GLU A 140 14.12 -6.52 -8.26
C GLU A 140 14.12 -7.62 -7.20
N SER A 141 13.66 -7.30 -6.00
CA SER A 141 13.81 -8.19 -4.84
C SER A 141 12.61 -9.13 -4.62
N ARG A 142 11.47 -8.84 -5.26
CA ARG A 142 10.23 -9.63 -5.18
C ARG A 142 9.76 -9.80 -3.72
N ILE A 143 9.83 -8.78 -2.89
CA ILE A 143 9.45 -8.83 -1.47
C ILE A 143 8.14 -8.09 -1.14
N LEU A 144 7.41 -7.63 -2.15
CA LEU A 144 6.13 -6.92 -2.02
C LEU A 144 4.98 -7.75 -2.59
N GLY A 145 3.85 -7.79 -1.90
CA GLY A 145 2.62 -8.47 -2.33
C GLY A 145 1.95 -9.29 -1.21
N SER A 146 0.96 -8.71 -0.53
CA SER A 146 0.29 -9.35 0.61
C SER A 146 -0.43 -10.65 0.24
N ALA A 147 -0.98 -10.74 -0.99
CA ALA A 147 -1.60 -11.94 -1.52
C ALA A 147 -0.64 -13.15 -1.58
N HIS A 148 0.67 -12.90 -1.58
CA HIS A 148 1.73 -13.91 -1.59
C HIS A 148 2.43 -14.07 -0.24
N GLY A 149 1.86 -13.52 0.84
CA GLY A 149 2.44 -13.55 2.18
C GLY A 149 3.72 -12.71 2.30
N LEU A 150 3.88 -11.69 1.46
CA LEU A 150 5.00 -10.74 1.49
C LEU A 150 4.61 -9.43 2.20
N ILE A 151 5.50 -8.44 2.18
CA ILE A 151 5.21 -7.10 2.71
C ILE A 151 4.04 -6.52 1.92
N SER A 152 3.04 -5.97 2.60
CA SER A 152 1.93 -5.28 1.93
C SER A 152 2.37 -3.90 1.45
N THR A 153 1.69 -3.34 0.44
CA THR A 153 1.97 -1.96 -0.02
C THR A 153 1.86 -0.96 1.12
N TYR A 154 0.85 -1.09 1.97
CA TYR A 154 0.70 -0.24 3.14
C TYR A 154 1.79 -0.47 4.19
N GLY A 155 2.19 -1.73 4.42
CA GLY A 155 3.33 -2.05 5.28
C GLY A 155 4.63 -1.39 4.80
N LEU A 156 4.92 -1.43 3.50
CA LEU A 156 6.08 -0.73 2.92
C LEU A 156 5.98 0.78 3.13
N GLN A 157 4.80 1.38 2.90
CA GLN A 157 4.59 2.82 3.12
C GLN A 157 4.85 3.22 4.57
N ILE A 158 4.37 2.46 5.56
CA ILE A 158 4.66 2.72 6.98
C ILE A 158 6.15 2.56 7.29
N MET A 159 6.81 1.53 6.75
CA MET A 159 8.25 1.35 6.89
C MET A 159 9.03 2.53 6.30
N VAL A 160 8.57 3.14 5.20
CA VAL A 160 9.16 4.35 4.62
C VAL A 160 8.91 5.58 5.48
N LEU A 161 7.68 5.79 5.97
CA LEU A 161 7.37 6.88 6.90
C LEU A 161 8.22 6.80 8.17
N PHE A 162 8.49 5.60 8.66
CA PHE A 162 9.39 5.41 9.79
C PHE A 162 10.82 5.89 9.48
N ILE A 163 11.35 5.64 8.27
CA ILE A 163 12.65 6.19 7.83
C ILE A 163 12.62 7.72 7.79
N PHE A 164 11.52 8.33 7.33
CA PHE A 164 11.35 9.78 7.43
C PHE A 164 11.33 10.26 8.87
N ASN A 165 10.65 9.54 9.76
CA ASN A 165 10.58 9.90 11.18
C ASN A 165 11.97 9.91 11.82
N LEU A 166 12.84 8.96 11.46
CA LEU A 166 14.20 8.83 12.02
C LEU A 166 15.24 9.76 11.40
N PHE A 167 15.13 10.08 10.10
CA PHE A 167 16.23 10.68 9.35
C PHE A 167 15.80 11.92 8.57
N ASN A 168 14.72 12.58 8.97
CA ASN A 168 14.08 13.66 8.22
C ASN A 168 15.07 14.75 7.75
N SER A 169 15.99 15.15 8.63
CA SER A 169 17.02 16.17 8.43
C SER A 169 18.11 15.75 7.41
N SER A 170 18.42 14.45 7.38
CA SER A 170 19.44 13.85 6.53
C SER A 170 18.94 13.51 5.12
N ILE A 171 17.63 13.37 4.94
CA ILE A 171 17.02 13.00 3.66
C ILE A 171 17.09 14.17 2.68
N LYS A 172 17.72 13.94 1.51
CA LYS A 172 17.89 14.93 0.43
C LYS A 172 17.07 14.60 -0.83
N GLY A 173 16.57 13.38 -0.94
CA GLY A 173 15.81 12.94 -2.11
C GLY A 173 15.42 11.45 -2.04
N PRO A 174 14.64 10.94 -3.02
CA PRO A 174 14.13 9.56 -2.99
C PRO A 174 15.22 8.49 -2.86
N PHE A 175 16.35 8.69 -3.54
CA PHE A 175 17.47 7.76 -3.48
C PHE A 175 18.14 7.73 -2.11
N SER A 176 18.21 8.87 -1.40
CA SER A 176 18.70 8.91 -0.02
C SER A 176 17.78 8.14 0.93
N VAL A 177 16.46 8.22 0.73
CA VAL A 177 15.49 7.43 1.50
C VAL A 177 15.70 5.94 1.24
N MET A 178 15.91 5.53 -0.01
CA MET A 178 16.19 4.13 -0.34
C MET A 178 17.49 3.62 0.31
N HIS A 179 18.56 4.41 0.28
CA HIS A 179 19.84 4.05 0.91
C HIS A 179 19.69 3.89 2.43
N LEU A 180 19.01 4.84 3.09
CA LEU A 180 18.72 4.79 4.53
C LEU A 180 17.81 3.60 4.87
N PHE A 181 16.76 3.37 4.08
CA PHE A 181 15.83 2.24 4.23
C PHE A 181 16.58 0.90 4.20
N LEU A 182 17.41 0.67 3.17
CA LEU A 182 18.16 -0.57 3.03
C LEU A 182 19.17 -0.75 4.17
N ASN A 183 19.90 0.31 4.52
CA ASN A 183 20.90 0.26 5.59
C ASN A 183 20.30 0.03 6.98
N TYR A 184 19.13 0.61 7.25
CA TYR A 184 18.42 0.42 8.50
C TYR A 184 17.85 -0.99 8.59
N TYR A 185 17.10 -1.42 7.58
CA TYR A 185 16.35 -2.68 7.64
C TYR A 185 17.17 -3.96 7.38
N ASP A 186 18.37 -3.88 6.77
CA ASP A 186 19.35 -4.99 6.77
C ASP A 186 19.84 -5.32 8.18
N LYS A 187 20.02 -4.29 9.02
CA LYS A 187 20.58 -4.42 10.37
C LYS A 187 19.52 -4.58 11.46
N PHE A 188 18.26 -4.34 11.13
CA PHE A 188 17.16 -4.41 12.09
C PHE A 188 16.97 -5.83 12.63
N ASP A 189 16.82 -5.95 13.95
CA ASP A 189 16.62 -7.22 14.62
C ASP A 189 15.15 -7.65 14.55
N TRP A 190 14.78 -8.19 13.39
CA TRP A 190 13.44 -8.70 13.10
C TRP A 190 13.03 -9.90 13.96
N ASP A 191 13.96 -10.58 14.63
CA ASP A 191 13.63 -11.72 15.49
C ASP A 191 13.07 -11.28 16.85
N ASN A 192 13.53 -10.13 17.36
CA ASN A 192 13.15 -9.63 18.68
C ASN A 192 12.26 -8.37 18.65
N PHE A 193 12.28 -7.61 17.55
CA PHE A 193 11.59 -6.32 17.48
C PHE A 193 10.59 -6.23 16.33
N GLY A 194 9.50 -5.52 16.60
CA GLY A 194 8.57 -5.00 15.61
C GLY A 194 8.68 -3.49 15.49
N ILE A 195 7.93 -2.91 14.56
CA ILE A 195 7.99 -1.48 14.24
C ILE A 195 6.60 -0.86 14.36
N THR A 196 6.52 0.28 15.02
CA THR A 196 5.45 1.27 14.85
C THR A 196 6.03 2.52 14.17
N LEU A 197 5.18 3.44 13.75
CA LEU A 197 5.65 4.72 13.20
C LEU A 197 6.43 5.56 14.23
N GLN A 198 6.12 5.41 15.52
CA GLN A 198 6.78 6.13 16.61
C GLN A 198 8.10 5.48 17.05
N GLY A 199 8.31 4.20 16.78
CA GLY A 199 9.50 3.51 17.26
C GLY A 199 9.45 1.98 17.15
N PRO A 200 10.61 1.33 17.32
CA PRO A 200 10.65 -0.11 17.49
C PRO A 200 10.09 -0.53 18.86
N PHE A 201 9.60 -1.76 18.96
CA PHE A 201 9.12 -2.34 20.21
C PHE A 201 9.52 -3.82 20.31
N LYS A 202 9.71 -4.33 21.54
CA LYS A 202 10.00 -5.76 21.75
C LYS A 202 8.77 -6.60 21.42
N ILE A 203 8.90 -7.61 20.55
CA ILE A 203 7.81 -8.55 20.23
C ILE A 203 7.32 -9.25 21.50
N ALA A 204 8.23 -9.55 22.43
CA ALA A 204 7.91 -10.15 23.73
C ALA A 204 6.98 -9.29 24.62
N SER A 205 6.81 -7.99 24.32
CA SER A 205 5.90 -7.10 25.06
C SER A 205 4.45 -7.18 24.57
N LEU A 206 4.17 -7.82 23.43
CA LEU A 206 2.81 -7.93 22.89
C LEU A 206 1.86 -8.62 23.89
N PRO A 207 0.60 -8.15 24.02
CA PRO A 207 -0.03 -7.08 23.23
C PRO A 207 0.28 -5.65 23.70
N ASN A 208 1.00 -5.49 24.81
CA ASN A 208 1.31 -4.19 25.42
C ASN A 208 2.55 -3.57 24.78
N ILE A 209 2.38 -2.96 23.61
CA ILE A 209 3.46 -2.31 22.86
C ILE A 209 4.08 -1.19 23.70
N ALA A 210 5.31 -1.43 24.17
CA ALA A 210 6.18 -0.44 24.78
C ALA A 210 7.30 -0.09 23.80
N LEU A 211 7.42 1.19 23.44
CA LEU A 211 8.44 1.68 22.51
C LEU A 211 9.81 1.63 23.16
N GLU A 212 10.81 1.19 22.39
CA GLU A 212 12.21 1.30 22.79
C GLU A 212 12.73 2.69 22.46
N LYS A 213 13.64 3.18 23.30
CA LYS A 213 14.36 4.42 23.02
C LYS A 213 15.25 4.23 21.80
N ILE A 214 15.19 5.18 20.88
CA ILE A 214 16.08 5.20 19.72
C ILE A 214 17.37 5.91 20.15
N PRO A 215 18.55 5.25 20.09
CA PRO A 215 19.79 5.87 20.54
C PRO A 215 20.12 7.13 19.72
N GLY A 216 20.37 8.26 20.39
CA GLY A 216 20.71 9.54 19.76
C GLY A 216 19.53 10.51 19.55
N ASP A 217 18.32 10.11 19.93
CA ASP A 217 17.06 10.85 19.68
C ASP A 217 16.65 11.79 20.83
N GLU A 218 17.59 12.20 21.69
CA GLU A 218 17.25 13.04 22.85
C GLU A 218 16.95 14.50 22.47
N ASN A 219 17.25 14.91 21.23
CA ASN A 219 17.15 16.31 20.76
C ASN A 219 16.52 16.50 19.37
N GLU A 220 16.10 15.45 18.65
CA GLU A 220 15.43 15.63 17.36
C GLU A 220 13.91 15.73 17.53
N GLN A 221 13.30 16.73 16.90
CA GLN A 221 11.84 16.84 16.88
C GLN A 221 11.27 15.69 16.04
N VAL A 222 10.55 14.78 16.69
CA VAL A 222 9.82 13.69 16.04
C VAL A 222 8.91 14.28 14.95
N LEU A 223 9.09 13.83 13.70
CA LEU A 223 8.34 14.34 12.55
C LEU A 223 6.83 14.11 12.72
N PHE A 224 6.44 12.92 13.18
CA PHE A 224 5.06 12.57 13.44
C PHE A 224 4.74 12.63 14.93
N SER A 225 4.28 13.80 15.40
CA SER A 225 3.87 13.97 16.79
C SER A 225 2.70 13.06 17.17
N ASP A 226 2.57 12.76 18.47
CA ASP A 226 1.40 12.03 18.98
C ASP A 226 0.08 12.74 18.65
N GLY A 227 0.07 14.08 18.70
CA GLY A 227 -1.09 14.89 18.33
C GLY A 227 -1.50 14.71 16.88
N PHE A 228 -0.54 14.63 15.95
CA PHE A 228 -0.80 14.32 14.55
C PHE A 228 -1.43 12.93 14.39
N LEU A 229 -0.86 11.91 15.04
CA LEU A 229 -1.34 10.53 14.91
C LEU A 229 -2.70 10.32 15.56
N GLN A 230 -2.99 11.01 16.67
CA GLN A 230 -4.26 10.96 17.38
C GLN A 230 -5.45 11.37 16.48
N GLN A 231 -5.25 12.30 15.54
CA GLN A 231 -6.31 12.79 14.64
C GLN A 231 -6.83 11.69 13.68
N TYR A 232 -5.99 10.71 13.36
CA TYR A 232 -6.31 9.67 12.36
C TYR A 232 -6.57 8.29 12.98
N ARG A 233 -6.29 8.10 14.28
CA ARG A 233 -6.55 6.83 14.97
C ARG A 233 -8.02 6.44 14.91
N GLU A 234 -8.28 5.17 14.64
CA GLU A 234 -9.62 4.60 14.75
C GLU A 234 -9.90 4.23 16.21
N GLY A 235 -11.12 4.53 16.67
CA GLY A 235 -11.54 4.27 18.06
C GLY A 235 -11.60 2.77 18.38
N HIS A 236 -11.38 2.43 19.66
CA HIS A 236 -11.38 1.10 20.28
C HIS A 236 -11.52 -0.10 19.32
N ASP A 237 -10.39 -0.51 18.74
CA ASP A 237 -10.29 -1.82 18.10
C ASP A 237 -10.60 -2.92 19.10
N VAL A 238 -11.56 -3.78 18.75
CA VAL A 238 -11.80 -5.06 19.43
C VAL A 238 -10.47 -5.82 19.44
N ILE A 239 -9.97 -6.14 20.63
CA ILE A 239 -8.79 -7.00 20.81
C ILE A 239 -9.11 -8.31 20.08
N ASN A 240 -8.48 -8.56 18.93
CA ASN A 240 -8.50 -9.88 18.34
C ASN A 240 -7.41 -10.70 19.04
N PRO A 241 -7.75 -11.60 19.98
CA PRO A 241 -6.77 -12.28 20.84
C PRO A 241 -5.98 -13.35 20.08
N ALA A 242 -6.22 -13.51 18.78
CA ALA A 242 -5.41 -14.36 17.93
C ALA A 242 -4.04 -13.71 17.74
N VAL A 243 -3.18 -13.82 18.75
CA VAL A 243 -1.72 -13.71 18.62
C VAL A 243 -1.27 -14.85 17.71
N ARG A 244 -1.56 -14.73 16.41
CA ARG A 244 -0.84 -15.47 15.38
C ARG A 244 0.59 -15.01 15.54
N ARG A 245 1.52 -15.91 15.84
CA ARG A 245 2.95 -15.60 15.81
C ARG A 245 3.31 -15.22 14.37
N ASN A 246 3.24 -13.93 14.05
CA ASN A 246 3.73 -13.42 12.78
C ASN A 246 5.26 -13.43 12.81
N ALA A 247 5.88 -13.56 11.64
CA ALA A 247 7.33 -13.48 11.55
C ALA A 247 7.84 -12.04 11.42
N LEU A 248 6.98 -11.10 10.99
CA LEU A 248 7.33 -9.70 10.81
C LEU A 248 6.20 -8.82 11.35
N TYR A 249 6.55 -7.79 12.11
CA TYR A 249 5.61 -6.88 12.75
C TYR A 249 5.83 -5.45 12.29
N VAL A 250 4.90 -4.94 11.49
CA VAL A 250 4.77 -3.51 11.18
C VAL A 250 3.35 -3.13 11.58
N ILE A 251 3.24 -2.36 12.65
CA ILE A 251 1.97 -2.01 13.28
C ILE A 251 1.38 -0.79 12.59
N ASP A 252 0.10 -0.89 12.26
CA ASP A 252 -0.69 0.17 11.68
C ASP A 252 -0.81 1.36 12.66
N PRO A 253 -0.42 2.58 12.25
CA PRO A 253 -0.52 3.75 13.12
C PRO A 253 -1.96 4.18 13.43
N LEU A 254 -2.93 3.81 12.59
CA LEU A 254 -4.35 4.10 12.77
C LEU A 254 -5.02 3.03 13.64
N ARG A 255 -4.52 1.79 13.60
CA ARG A 255 -5.08 0.60 14.27
C ARG A 255 -4.02 -0.20 15.01
N LYS A 256 -3.82 0.07 16.30
CA LYS A 256 -2.71 -0.49 17.09
C LYS A 256 -2.66 -2.02 17.14
N ASN A 257 -3.78 -2.70 16.91
CA ASN A 257 -3.87 -4.16 16.91
C ASN A 257 -3.70 -4.79 15.52
N ASN A 258 -3.53 -3.98 14.47
CA ASN A 258 -3.41 -4.45 13.10
C ASN A 258 -1.92 -4.55 12.68
N ASN A 259 -1.44 -5.77 12.48
CA ASN A 259 -0.13 -6.01 11.86
C ASN A 259 -0.28 -6.00 10.32
N LEU A 260 0.32 -5.01 9.68
CA LEU A 260 0.30 -4.81 8.22
C LEU A 260 1.05 -5.89 7.44
N CYS A 261 1.87 -6.69 8.13
CA CYS A 261 2.65 -7.78 7.55
C CYS A 261 2.22 -9.14 8.09
N ARG A 262 0.96 -9.27 8.53
CA ARG A 262 0.43 -10.50 9.13
C ARG A 262 0.55 -11.76 8.26
N GLY A 263 0.65 -11.61 6.93
CA GLY A 263 0.85 -12.72 6.00
C GLY A 263 2.28 -13.27 5.93
N VAL A 264 3.26 -12.56 6.51
CA VAL A 264 4.68 -12.94 6.45
C VAL A 264 4.97 -14.07 7.44
N ASN A 265 5.32 -15.24 6.90
CA ASN A 265 5.82 -16.38 7.65
C ASN A 265 7.35 -16.35 7.79
N ARG A 266 7.92 -17.27 8.58
CA ARG A 266 9.36 -17.29 8.90
C ARG A 266 10.25 -17.52 7.67
N GLY A 267 9.82 -18.36 6.72
CA GLY A 267 10.55 -18.57 5.46
C GLY A 267 10.56 -17.29 4.61
N THR A 268 9.41 -16.62 4.50
CA THR A 268 9.31 -15.35 3.79
C THR A 268 10.12 -14.24 4.47
N LEU A 269 10.16 -14.18 5.80
CA LEU A 269 11.03 -13.26 6.53
C LEU A 269 12.50 -13.46 6.15
N MET A 270 12.98 -14.71 6.07
CA MET A 270 14.38 -14.99 5.67
C MET A 270 14.68 -14.50 4.25
N ARG A 271 13.70 -14.61 3.34
CA ARG A 271 13.82 -14.03 1.99
C ARG A 271 13.90 -12.52 2.03
N ILE A 272 13.03 -11.87 2.81
CA ILE A 272 13.01 -10.41 2.99
C ILE A 272 14.37 -9.92 3.53
N ARG A 273 14.88 -10.57 4.59
CA ARG A 273 16.18 -10.23 5.19
C ARG A 273 17.32 -10.36 4.18
N SER A 274 17.36 -11.46 3.45
CA SER A 274 18.38 -11.70 2.41
C SER A 274 18.33 -10.64 1.32
N ALA A 275 17.13 -10.27 0.87
CA ALA A 275 16.94 -9.22 -0.13
C ALA A 275 17.40 -7.84 0.35
N LEU A 276 17.00 -7.44 1.56
CA LEU A 276 17.41 -6.16 2.16
C LEU A 276 18.94 -6.10 2.34
N ARG A 277 19.56 -7.19 2.82
CA ARG A 277 21.01 -7.32 2.95
C ARG A 277 21.72 -7.20 1.62
N PHE A 278 21.25 -7.93 0.62
CA PHE A 278 21.80 -7.88 -0.73
C PHE A 278 21.69 -6.46 -1.30
N GLY A 279 20.51 -5.83 -1.21
CA GLY A 279 20.28 -4.47 -1.65
C GLY A 279 21.22 -3.46 -0.97
N SER A 280 21.30 -3.49 0.37
CA SER A 280 22.19 -2.63 1.15
C SER A 280 23.66 -2.84 0.78
N THR A 281 24.13 -4.08 0.73
CA THR A 281 25.53 -4.41 0.43
C THR A 281 25.92 -3.96 -0.98
N THR A 282 25.08 -4.27 -1.96
CA THR A 282 25.31 -3.92 -3.37
C THR A 282 25.29 -2.41 -3.56
N LEU A 283 24.28 -1.71 -3.02
CA LEU A 283 24.17 -0.27 -3.14
C LEU A 283 25.34 0.46 -2.45
N ASN A 284 25.74 0.01 -1.26
CA ASN A 284 26.90 0.57 -0.57
C ASN A 284 28.21 0.33 -1.33
N LYS A 285 28.33 -0.80 -2.03
CA LYS A 285 29.49 -1.07 -2.88
C LYS A 285 29.54 -0.08 -4.04
N ILE A 286 28.44 0.05 -4.79
CA ILE A 286 28.31 1.03 -5.89
C ILE A 286 28.72 2.42 -5.38
N LEU A 287 28.09 2.93 -4.31
CA LEU A 287 28.37 4.28 -3.80
C LEU A 287 29.82 4.48 -3.30
N LYS A 288 30.53 3.43 -2.90
CA LYS A 288 31.93 3.53 -2.44
C LYS A 288 32.96 3.33 -3.54
N THR A 289 32.67 2.50 -4.53
CA THR A 289 33.66 2.03 -5.50
C THR A 289 33.47 2.56 -6.92
N SER A 290 32.28 3.08 -7.25
CA SER A 290 32.01 3.58 -8.59
C SER A 290 32.77 4.88 -8.86
N THR A 291 33.43 4.96 -10.01
CA THR A 291 33.81 6.24 -10.59
C THR A 291 32.56 6.94 -11.11
N THR A 292 32.58 8.28 -11.24
CA THR A 292 31.47 9.05 -11.81
C THR A 292 31.02 8.51 -13.17
N THR A 293 31.98 8.02 -13.97
CA THR A 293 31.73 7.43 -15.31
C THR A 293 31.07 6.05 -15.30
N ARG A 294 31.13 5.30 -14.19
CA ARG A 294 30.55 3.95 -14.08
C ARG A 294 29.28 3.90 -13.23
N LEU A 295 29.05 4.94 -12.43
CA LEU A 295 27.94 5.01 -11.49
C LEU A 295 26.59 4.81 -12.17
N GLU A 296 26.36 5.44 -13.33
CA GLU A 296 25.11 5.31 -14.08
C GLU A 296 24.84 3.85 -14.47
N ALA A 297 25.78 3.21 -15.16
CA ALA A 297 25.63 1.80 -15.59
C ALA A 297 25.46 0.83 -14.41
N GLU A 298 26.14 1.07 -13.28
CA GLU A 298 26.02 0.21 -12.09
C GLU A 298 24.68 0.42 -11.37
N LEU A 299 24.13 1.64 -11.39
CA LEU A 299 22.77 1.91 -10.91
C LEU A 299 21.70 1.35 -11.85
N GLU A 300 21.90 1.43 -13.16
CA GLU A 300 21.01 0.80 -14.14
C GLU A 300 20.95 -0.71 -13.95
N ASP A 301 22.08 -1.37 -13.70
CA ASP A 301 22.11 -2.81 -13.40
C ASP A 301 21.41 -3.12 -12.06
N PHE A 302 21.56 -2.25 -11.06
CA PHE A 302 20.86 -2.38 -9.78
C PHE A 302 19.32 -2.26 -9.90
N PHE A 303 18.82 -1.54 -10.92
CA PHE A 303 17.38 -1.40 -11.24
C PHE A 303 16.98 -2.07 -12.56
N LYS A 304 17.74 -3.10 -12.99
CA LYS A 304 17.60 -3.69 -14.31
C LYS A 304 16.19 -4.17 -14.63
N ASN A 305 15.54 -4.89 -13.71
CA ASN A 305 14.20 -5.42 -13.98
C ASN A 305 13.13 -4.32 -14.02
N THR A 306 13.30 -3.29 -13.20
CA THR A 306 12.46 -2.10 -13.15
C THR A 306 12.52 -1.35 -14.49
N ILE A 307 13.73 -1.04 -14.96
CA ILE A 307 13.96 -0.33 -16.23
C ILE A 307 13.45 -1.16 -17.42
N GLN A 308 13.75 -2.47 -17.45
CA GLN A 308 13.27 -3.36 -18.52
C GLN A 308 11.75 -3.44 -18.59
N THR A 309 11.07 -3.40 -17.44
CA THR A 309 9.60 -3.46 -17.41
C THR A 309 8.98 -2.13 -17.86
N MET A 310 9.57 -1.00 -17.48
CA MET A 310 9.12 0.33 -17.92
C MET A 310 9.34 0.54 -19.43
N THR A 311 10.45 0.07 -19.98
CA THR A 311 10.78 0.23 -21.42
C THR A 311 9.94 -0.67 -22.33
N LYS A 312 9.75 -1.95 -21.98
CA LYS A 312 8.90 -2.89 -22.74
C LYS A 312 7.45 -2.40 -22.91
N THR A 313 6.95 -1.65 -21.94
CA THR A 313 5.58 -1.14 -21.96
C THR A 313 5.44 0.23 -22.65
N ALA A 314 6.54 0.88 -23.04
CA ALA A 314 6.50 2.06 -23.92
C ALA A 314 6.38 1.62 -25.39
N SER A 315 7.13 0.59 -25.77
CA SER A 315 7.10 0.01 -27.13
C SER A 315 5.78 -0.66 -27.52
N SER A 316 4.88 -0.93 -26.57
CA SER A 316 3.56 -1.54 -26.82
C SER A 316 2.41 -0.52 -26.88
N VAL A 317 2.69 0.77 -26.70
CA VAL A 317 1.70 1.86 -26.82
C VAL A 317 1.79 2.55 -28.19
N ASP A 318 2.92 2.38 -28.89
CA ASP A 318 3.18 2.94 -30.22
C ASP A 318 2.97 1.90 -31.36
N SER A 319 2.32 0.76 -31.08
CA SER A 319 2.03 -0.33 -32.04
C SER A 319 0.56 -0.72 -31.98
#